data_AF-A0A448W0N2-F1
#
_entry.id   AF-A0A448W0N2-F1
#
_cell.length_a   1.000
_cell.length_b   1.000
_cell.length_c   1.000
_cell.angle_alpha   90.00
_cell.angle_beta   90.00
_cell.angle_gamma   90.00
#
_symmetry.space_group_name_H-M   'P 1'
#
loop_
_entity.id
_entity.type
_entity.pdbx_description
1 polymer ?
#
loop_
_entity_poly.entity_id
_entity_poly.type
_entity_poly.pdbx_seq_one_letter_code
_entity_poly.pdbx_strand_id
1 'polypeptide(L)'
;MITCQDILELQLDGVELIAGEKGLTRPVTWTYMVQTRPFEEHMNQGNFALCVVDYVRFDLEEAGKAMEELYGLGISGFGISITDDKEPVSKEMIDKANALQLPLFYIRWKGASFVDIAQSVGKIILEYEMQNRRMGDYFDLSFEETVRRHNTRNREFGEKDMRRWWREKDFSSVLREQAITCEMDTDSIVEKIYSDLNADRKAIAFMSI
;
A
#
# COMPACT_ATOMS: atom_id res chain seq x y z
N MET A 1 3.42 5.75 5.66
CA MET A 1 2.60 4.55 5.41
C MET A 1 1.18 5.04 5.61
N ILE A 2 0.23 4.65 4.76
CA ILE A 2 -1.15 5.12 4.98
C ILE A 2 -1.74 4.49 6.25
N THR A 3 -2.78 5.11 6.79
CA THR A 3 -3.42 4.79 8.06
C THR A 3 -4.95 4.82 7.92
N CYS A 4 -5.67 4.38 8.95
CA CYS A 4 -7.13 4.52 8.97
C CYS A 4 -7.59 5.99 8.98
N GLN A 5 -6.76 6.92 9.46
CA GLN A 5 -7.00 8.36 9.35
C GLN A 5 -7.07 8.80 7.88
N ASP A 6 -6.11 8.34 7.05
CA ASP A 6 -6.09 8.68 5.63
C ASP A 6 -7.35 8.18 4.90
N ILE A 7 -7.90 7.02 5.30
CA ILE A 7 -9.17 6.50 4.77
C ILE A 7 -10.35 7.40 5.16
N LEU A 8 -10.40 7.87 6.40
CA LEU A 8 -11.44 8.79 6.87
C LEU A 8 -11.38 10.13 6.11
N GLU A 9 -10.18 10.63 5.83
CA GLU A 9 -9.94 11.88 5.12
C GLU A 9 -10.27 11.83 3.63
N LEU A 10 -10.41 10.63 3.03
CA LEU A 10 -10.95 10.48 1.68
C LEU A 10 -12.38 10.99 1.54
N GLN A 11 -13.12 11.14 2.65
CA GLN A 11 -14.52 11.60 2.67
C GLN A 11 -15.41 10.84 1.67
N LEU A 12 -15.22 9.51 1.61
CA LEU A 12 -16.00 8.64 0.74
C LEU A 12 -17.48 8.73 1.12
N ASP A 13 -18.34 8.92 0.11
CA ASP A 13 -19.77 9.13 0.34
C ASP A 13 -20.41 7.94 1.08
N GLY A 14 -20.95 8.21 2.27
CA GLY A 14 -21.58 7.21 3.11
C GLY A 14 -20.65 6.34 3.93
N VAL A 15 -19.37 6.72 4.07
CA VAL A 15 -18.43 6.11 5.01
C VAL A 15 -18.29 7.00 6.25
N GLU A 16 -18.61 6.45 7.42
CA GLU A 16 -18.60 7.19 8.69
C GLU A 16 -17.86 6.40 9.77
N LEU A 17 -16.96 7.05 10.50
CA LEU A 17 -16.36 6.44 11.69
C LEU A 17 -17.37 6.43 12.84
N ILE A 18 -17.65 5.25 13.40
CA ILE A 18 -18.64 5.09 14.48
C ILE A 18 -18.04 4.62 15.81
N ALA A 19 -16.82 4.07 15.82
CA ALA A 19 -16.10 3.70 17.04
C ALA A 19 -14.59 3.56 16.81
N GLY A 20 -13.82 3.47 17.89
CA GLY A 20 -12.40 3.12 17.84
C GLY A 20 -11.46 4.23 17.36
N GLU A 21 -11.86 5.49 17.51
CA GLU A 21 -11.11 6.69 17.08
C GLU A 21 -9.63 6.69 17.50
N LYS A 22 -9.32 6.15 18.69
CA LYS A 22 -7.94 6.04 19.20
C LYS A 22 -7.02 5.17 18.34
N GLY A 23 -7.58 4.34 17.46
CA GLY A 23 -6.83 3.49 16.54
C GLY A 23 -6.65 4.07 15.14
N LEU A 24 -7.04 5.32 14.87
CA LEU A 24 -6.97 5.88 13.50
C LEU A 24 -5.55 5.91 12.93
N THR A 25 -4.52 5.96 13.79
CA THR A 25 -3.11 5.91 13.36
C THR A 25 -2.62 4.50 12.97
N ARG A 26 -3.48 3.48 13.02
CA ARG A 26 -3.10 2.10 12.65
C ARG A 26 -2.77 2.04 11.15
N PRO A 27 -1.67 1.39 10.77
CA PRO A 27 -1.22 1.37 9.38
C PRO A 27 -2.09 0.47 8.51
N VAL A 28 -2.48 0.91 7.33
CA VAL A 28 -3.26 0.11 6.38
C VAL A 28 -2.39 -0.39 5.23
N THR A 29 -2.40 -1.71 5.00
CA THR A 29 -1.59 -2.35 3.94
C THR A 29 -2.40 -2.67 2.70
N TRP A 30 -3.67 -3.04 2.85
CA TRP A 30 -4.60 -3.34 1.76
C TRP A 30 -6.03 -3.42 2.28
N THR A 31 -7.03 -3.50 1.40
CA THR A 31 -8.40 -3.85 1.79
C THR A 31 -8.63 -5.36 1.70
N TYR A 32 -9.26 -5.95 2.71
CA TYR A 32 -9.67 -7.36 2.72
C TYR A 32 -11.19 -7.45 2.73
N MET A 33 -11.77 -8.18 1.78
CA MET A 33 -13.20 -8.46 1.80
C MET A 33 -13.45 -9.68 2.68
N VAL A 34 -14.27 -9.53 3.72
CA VAL A 34 -14.56 -10.62 4.65
C VAL A 34 -15.27 -11.75 3.90
N GLN A 35 -14.68 -12.93 3.95
CA GLN A 35 -15.16 -14.15 3.29
C GLN A 35 -15.56 -15.21 4.32
N THR A 36 -15.71 -16.45 3.90
CA THR A 36 -15.94 -17.58 4.82
C THR A 36 -14.66 -17.96 5.57
N ARG A 37 -14.80 -18.37 6.83
CA ARG A 37 -13.71 -18.87 7.68
C ARG A 37 -13.02 -20.12 7.08
N PRO A 38 -11.75 -20.41 7.45
CA PRO A 38 -10.89 -19.62 8.34
C PRO A 38 -10.31 -18.37 7.66
N PHE A 39 -10.19 -17.26 8.38
CA PHE A 39 -9.72 -16.00 7.78
C PHE A 39 -8.20 -15.95 7.55
N GLU A 40 -7.43 -16.65 8.38
CA GLU A 40 -5.97 -16.63 8.40
C GLU A 40 -5.32 -17.02 7.07
N GLU A 41 -6.01 -17.82 6.24
CA GLU A 41 -5.50 -18.29 4.95
C GLU A 41 -5.57 -17.21 3.85
N HIS A 42 -6.37 -16.16 4.06
CA HIS A 42 -6.73 -15.20 3.00
C HIS A 42 -6.58 -13.73 3.41
N MET A 43 -6.14 -13.48 4.64
CA MET A 43 -5.99 -12.14 5.22
C MET A 43 -4.52 -11.87 5.55
N ASN A 44 -4.09 -10.61 5.43
CA ASN A 44 -2.78 -10.16 5.87
C ASN A 44 -2.88 -9.16 7.03
N GLN A 45 -1.86 -9.14 7.88
CA GLN A 45 -1.72 -8.11 8.91
C GLN A 45 -1.74 -6.71 8.28
N GLY A 46 -2.38 -5.77 8.99
CA GLY A 46 -2.57 -4.40 8.54
C GLY A 46 -3.70 -4.21 7.53
N ASN A 47 -4.44 -5.26 7.16
CA ASN A 47 -5.57 -5.10 6.24
C ASN A 47 -6.71 -4.28 6.87
N PHE A 48 -7.40 -3.51 6.04
CA PHE A 48 -8.68 -2.89 6.35
C PHE A 48 -9.80 -3.84 5.91
N ALA A 49 -10.50 -4.45 6.86
CA ALA A 49 -11.54 -5.43 6.56
C ALA A 49 -12.86 -4.75 6.15
N LEU A 50 -13.51 -5.28 5.13
CA LEU A 50 -14.81 -4.83 4.61
C LEU A 50 -15.83 -5.97 4.71
N CYS A 51 -16.89 -5.76 5.47
CA CYS A 51 -17.89 -6.77 5.81
C CYS A 51 -19.30 -6.33 5.42
N VAL A 52 -20.04 -7.22 4.76
CA VAL A 52 -21.46 -7.02 4.43
C VAL A 52 -22.32 -7.91 5.31
N VAL A 53 -23.34 -7.32 5.93
CA VAL A 53 -24.39 -8.00 6.68
C VAL A 53 -25.64 -8.05 5.82
N ASP A 54 -26.03 -9.25 5.39
CA ASP A 54 -27.17 -9.49 4.50
C ASP A 54 -28.34 -10.24 5.15
N TYR A 55 -28.17 -10.71 6.40
CA TYR A 55 -29.13 -11.54 7.15
C TYR A 55 -29.55 -12.85 6.47
N VAL A 56 -28.93 -13.22 5.35
CA VAL A 56 -29.17 -14.50 4.64
C VAL A 56 -28.04 -15.46 4.96
N ARG A 57 -26.81 -14.98 4.92
CA ARG A 57 -25.59 -15.75 5.19
C ARG A 57 -24.79 -15.18 6.34
N PHE A 58 -24.99 -13.89 6.63
CA PHE A 58 -24.18 -13.17 7.60
C PHE A 58 -25.01 -12.12 8.33
N ASP A 59 -25.17 -12.28 9.64
CA ASP A 59 -25.90 -11.35 10.51
C ASP A 59 -24.92 -10.48 11.33
N LEU A 60 -25.46 -9.56 12.14
CA LEU A 60 -24.66 -8.67 12.98
C LEU A 60 -23.89 -9.40 14.09
N GLU A 61 -24.41 -10.50 14.60
CA GLU A 61 -23.74 -11.28 15.65
C GLU A 61 -22.48 -11.94 15.07
N GLU A 62 -22.61 -12.56 13.89
CA GLU A 62 -21.49 -13.14 13.16
C GLU A 62 -20.48 -12.07 12.70
N ALA A 63 -20.94 -10.87 12.32
CA ALA A 63 -20.06 -9.75 12.02
C ALA A 63 -19.25 -9.28 13.23
N GLY A 64 -19.87 -9.22 14.41
CA GLY A 64 -19.16 -8.93 15.67
C GLY A 64 -18.09 -9.97 15.97
N LYS A 65 -18.42 -11.27 15.87
CA LYS A 65 -17.45 -12.36 16.06
C LYS A 65 -16.30 -12.30 15.05
N ALA A 66 -16.61 -12.05 13.78
CA ALA A 66 -15.61 -11.92 12.73
C ALA A 66 -14.68 -10.71 12.96
N MET A 67 -15.22 -9.57 13.40
CA MET A 67 -14.41 -8.40 13.77
C MET A 67 -13.39 -8.73 14.86
N GLU A 68 -13.80 -9.44 15.92
CA GLU A 68 -12.90 -9.84 16.99
C GLU A 68 -11.81 -10.82 16.55
N GLU A 69 -12.19 -11.82 15.75
CA GLU A 69 -11.27 -12.81 15.22
C GLU A 69 -10.24 -12.16 14.28
N LEU A 70 -10.71 -11.33 13.34
CA LEU A 70 -9.85 -10.58 12.43
C LEU A 70 -8.95 -9.57 13.17
N TYR A 71 -9.42 -8.97 14.26
CA TYR A 71 -8.59 -8.15 15.14
C TYR A 71 -7.44 -8.96 15.73
N GLY A 72 -7.71 -10.18 16.20
CA GLY A 72 -6.69 -11.11 16.69
C GLY A 72 -5.66 -11.50 15.62
N LEU A 73 -6.07 -11.51 14.34
CA LEU A 73 -5.19 -11.73 13.20
C LEU A 73 -4.44 -10.46 12.74
N GLY A 74 -4.80 -9.29 13.27
CA GLY A 74 -4.08 -8.04 13.06
C GLY A 74 -4.63 -7.11 11.97
N ILE A 75 -5.95 -7.07 11.74
CA ILE A 75 -6.54 -5.98 10.92
C ILE A 75 -6.28 -4.61 11.54
N SER A 76 -6.28 -3.58 10.69
CA SER A 76 -6.10 -2.19 11.11
C SER A 76 -7.40 -1.44 11.30
N GLY A 77 -8.44 -1.79 10.57
CA GLY A 77 -9.79 -1.22 10.70
C GLY A 77 -10.84 -2.18 10.15
N PHE A 78 -12.09 -1.92 10.51
CA PHE A 78 -13.24 -2.74 10.11
C PHE A 78 -14.36 -1.84 9.58
N GLY A 79 -14.70 -1.98 8.30
CA GLY A 79 -15.85 -1.36 7.66
C GLY A 79 -17.01 -2.34 7.58
N ILE A 80 -18.18 -1.94 8.06
CA ILE A 80 -19.40 -2.73 8.03
C ILE A 80 -20.48 -2.04 7.22
N SER A 81 -21.11 -2.78 6.30
CA SER A 81 -22.31 -2.34 5.59
C SER A 81 -23.47 -3.28 5.89
N ILE A 82 -24.63 -2.71 6.20
CA ILE A 82 -25.84 -3.45 6.53
C ILE A 82 -26.81 -3.25 5.38
N THR A 83 -27.26 -4.34 4.75
CA THR A 83 -28.18 -4.27 3.60
C THR A 83 -29.41 -3.44 3.92
N ASP A 84 -29.77 -2.55 2.99
CA ASP A 84 -30.90 -1.62 3.10
C ASP A 84 -30.87 -0.69 4.32
N ASP A 85 -29.70 -0.50 4.95
CA ASP A 85 -29.54 0.30 6.17
C ASP A 85 -30.58 -0.10 7.24
N LYS A 86 -30.91 -1.40 7.30
CA LYS A 86 -32.08 -1.96 7.99
C LYS A 86 -32.11 -1.68 9.49
N GLU A 87 -30.94 -1.72 10.12
CA GLU A 87 -30.76 -1.47 11.55
C GLU A 87 -29.35 -0.93 11.81
N PRO A 88 -29.15 -0.17 12.90
CA PRO A 88 -27.83 0.33 13.26
C PRO A 88 -26.93 -0.79 13.79
N VAL A 89 -25.61 -0.55 13.72
CA VAL A 89 -24.62 -1.42 14.37
C VAL A 89 -24.90 -1.50 15.88
N SER A 90 -24.83 -2.71 16.45
CA SER A 90 -25.17 -2.93 17.85
C SER A 90 -24.23 -2.16 18.79
N LYS A 91 -24.78 -1.68 19.92
CA LYS A 91 -23.99 -1.00 20.95
C LYS A 91 -22.85 -1.88 21.47
N GLU A 92 -23.09 -3.19 21.59
CA GLU A 92 -22.07 -4.15 22.01
C GLU A 92 -20.87 -4.15 21.07
N MET A 93 -21.10 -4.16 19.75
CA MET A 93 -20.02 -4.10 18.76
C MET A 93 -19.26 -2.77 18.80
N ILE A 94 -19.96 -1.65 18.99
CA ILE A 94 -19.37 -0.31 19.15
C ILE A 94 -18.49 -0.25 20.41
N ASP A 95 -19.03 -0.69 21.55
CA ASP A 95 -18.32 -0.71 22.84
C ASP A 95 -17.07 -1.61 22.74
N LYS A 96 -17.20 -2.75 22.05
CA LYS A 96 -16.08 -3.65 21.80
C LYS A 96 -15.01 -3.02 20.92
N ALA A 97 -15.37 -2.40 19.80
CA ALA A 97 -14.44 -1.70 18.91
C ALA A 97 -13.69 -0.58 19.64
N ASN A 98 -14.39 0.19 20.48
CA ASN A 98 -13.78 1.20 21.35
C ASN A 98 -12.78 0.60 22.34
N ALA A 99 -13.13 -0.51 23.00
CA ALA A 99 -12.24 -1.20 23.93
C ALA A 99 -10.98 -1.75 23.24
N LEU A 100 -11.13 -2.28 22.02
CA LEU A 100 -10.03 -2.77 21.19
C LEU A 100 -9.20 -1.65 20.53
N GLN A 101 -9.70 -0.41 20.59
CA GLN A 101 -9.19 0.73 19.81
C GLN A 101 -9.08 0.38 18.32
N LEU A 102 -10.07 -0.35 17.80
CA LEU A 102 -10.16 -0.74 16.40
C LEU A 102 -11.11 0.24 15.70
N PRO A 103 -10.63 1.05 14.74
CA PRO A 103 -11.49 1.92 13.94
C PRO A 103 -12.61 1.11 13.26
N LEU A 104 -13.84 1.41 13.64
CA LEU A 104 -15.05 0.80 13.12
C LEU A 104 -15.79 1.84 12.28
N PHE A 105 -15.97 1.52 11.00
CA PHE A 105 -16.62 2.38 10.03
C PHE A 105 -17.98 1.80 9.64
N TYR A 106 -19.02 2.62 9.68
CA TYR A 106 -20.30 2.32 9.04
C TYR A 106 -20.24 2.74 7.57
N ILE A 107 -20.69 1.86 6.68
CA ILE A 107 -20.73 2.08 5.24
C ILE A 107 -22.19 1.93 4.79
N ARG A 108 -22.83 3.04 4.42
CA ARG A 108 -24.22 3.05 3.93
C ARG A 108 -24.37 2.14 2.71
N TRP A 109 -25.48 1.41 2.66
CA TRP A 109 -25.77 0.54 1.51
C TRP A 109 -26.00 1.35 0.22
N LYS A 110 -26.63 2.52 0.35
CA LYS A 110 -26.73 3.53 -0.71
C LYS A 110 -25.62 4.57 -0.57
N GLY A 111 -24.77 4.69 -1.59
CA GLY A 111 -23.61 5.59 -1.58
C GLY A 111 -22.41 4.93 -2.25
N ALA A 112 -21.23 5.09 -1.66
CA ALA A 112 -20.00 4.43 -2.11
C ALA A 112 -20.12 2.90 -2.05
N SER A 113 -19.82 2.24 -3.16
CA SER A 113 -19.73 0.79 -3.19
C SER A 113 -18.43 0.30 -2.55
N PHE A 114 -18.39 -0.97 -2.13
CA PHE A 114 -17.14 -1.58 -1.65
C PHE A 114 -16.04 -1.56 -2.72
N VAL A 115 -16.42 -1.55 -4.00
CA VAL A 115 -15.48 -1.39 -5.11
C VAL A 115 -14.86 0.01 -5.08
N ASP A 116 -15.66 1.05 -4.86
CA ASP A 116 -15.16 2.44 -4.77
C ASP A 116 -14.21 2.60 -3.58
N ILE A 117 -14.54 1.99 -2.43
CA ILE A 117 -13.69 2.01 -1.24
C ILE A 117 -12.38 1.27 -1.52
N ALA A 118 -12.44 0.04 -2.02
CA ALA A 118 -11.26 -0.77 -2.32
C ALA A 118 -10.35 -0.09 -3.35
N GLN A 119 -10.93 0.50 -4.40
CA GLN A 119 -10.18 1.27 -5.40
C GLN A 119 -9.57 2.54 -4.81
N SER A 120 -10.30 3.28 -3.99
CA SER A 120 -9.80 4.53 -3.39
C SER A 120 -8.65 4.25 -2.43
N VAL A 121 -8.81 3.25 -1.55
CA VAL A 121 -7.76 2.80 -0.63
C VAL A 121 -6.56 2.27 -1.41
N GLY A 122 -6.77 1.40 -2.41
CA GLY A 122 -5.70 0.89 -3.26
C GLY A 122 -4.93 1.99 -3.99
N LYS A 123 -5.64 3.01 -4.48
CA LYS A 123 -5.04 4.16 -5.16
C LYS A 123 -4.14 4.96 -4.22
N ILE A 124 -4.59 5.32 -3.01
CA ILE A 124 -3.74 6.07 -2.07
C ILE A 124 -2.53 5.27 -1.60
N ILE A 125 -2.67 3.93 -1.44
CA ILE A 125 -1.54 3.05 -1.11
C ILE A 125 -0.50 3.13 -2.22
N LEU A 126 -0.92 2.95 -3.48
CA LEU A 126 -0.04 3.00 -4.63
C LEU A 126 0.58 4.38 -4.82
N GLU A 127 -0.18 5.46 -4.63
CA GLU A 127 0.33 6.83 -4.70
C GLU A 127 1.38 7.06 -3.61
N TYR A 128 1.11 6.65 -2.38
CA TYR A 128 2.08 6.71 -1.28
C TYR A 128 3.34 5.91 -1.61
N GLU A 129 3.21 4.68 -2.10
CA GLU A 129 4.35 3.84 -2.47
C GLU A 129 5.16 4.46 -3.60
N MET A 130 4.50 4.99 -4.64
CA MET A 130 5.15 5.66 -5.76
C MET A 130 5.89 6.93 -5.35
N GLN A 131 5.32 7.72 -4.42
CA GLN A 131 5.97 8.89 -3.85
C GLN A 131 7.16 8.52 -2.97
N ASN A 132 7.11 7.35 -2.31
CA ASN A 132 8.17 6.88 -1.42
C ASN A 132 9.15 5.89 -2.08
N ARG A 133 9.01 5.59 -3.38
CA ARG A 133 10.06 4.89 -4.12
C ARG A 133 11.30 5.78 -4.14
N ARG A 134 12.42 5.21 -3.73
CA ARG A 134 13.70 5.91 -3.82
C ARG A 134 14.06 6.07 -5.29
N MET A 135 14.54 7.26 -5.66
CA MET A 135 15.12 7.45 -6.98
C MET A 135 16.36 6.57 -7.11
N GLY A 136 16.54 5.99 -8.29
CA GLY A 136 17.75 5.28 -8.67
C GLY A 136 18.19 5.72 -10.06
N ASP A 137 19.46 5.53 -10.37
CA ASP A 137 19.96 5.72 -11.72
C ASP A 137 20.46 4.37 -12.24
N TYR A 138 19.96 3.95 -13.39
CA TYR A 138 20.32 2.69 -14.04
C TYR A 138 21.17 2.98 -15.28
N PHE A 139 22.38 2.42 -15.36
CA PHE A 139 23.21 2.51 -16.55
C PHE A 139 22.68 1.56 -17.63
N ASP A 140 21.92 2.11 -18.59
CA ASP A 140 21.41 1.39 -19.76
C ASP A 140 22.50 1.28 -20.83
N LEU A 141 23.44 0.38 -20.56
CA LEU A 141 24.58 0.07 -21.43
C LEU A 141 24.38 -1.32 -22.03
N SER A 142 24.79 -1.49 -23.29
CA SER A 142 24.84 -2.82 -23.88
C SER A 142 25.85 -3.71 -23.14
N PHE A 143 25.68 -5.02 -23.27
CA PHE A 143 26.65 -5.98 -22.75
C PHE A 143 28.05 -5.69 -23.31
N GLU A 144 28.14 -5.41 -24.61
CA GLU A 144 29.38 -5.12 -25.31
C GLU A 144 30.07 -3.87 -24.75
N GLU A 145 29.32 -2.79 -24.49
CA GLU A 145 29.87 -1.57 -23.90
C GLU A 145 30.30 -1.79 -22.45
N THR A 146 29.53 -2.57 -21.68
CA THR A 146 29.88 -2.93 -20.30
C THR A 146 31.18 -3.74 -20.25
N VAL A 147 31.33 -4.72 -21.13
CA VAL A 147 32.57 -5.50 -21.28
C VAL A 147 33.71 -4.60 -21.73
N ARG A 148 33.51 -3.70 -22.70
CA ARG A 148 34.54 -2.75 -23.15
C ARG A 148 35.04 -1.87 -22.00
N ARG A 149 34.16 -1.36 -21.15
CA ARG A 149 34.54 -0.55 -19.96
C ARG A 149 35.22 -1.38 -18.87
N HIS A 150 34.75 -2.61 -18.63
CA HIS A 150 35.43 -3.55 -17.72
C HIS A 150 36.86 -3.82 -18.19
N ASN A 151 37.07 -3.85 -19.51
CA ASN A 151 38.36 -4.13 -20.12
C ASN A 151 39.44 -3.07 -19.80
N THR A 152 39.07 -1.85 -19.43
CA THR A 152 40.02 -0.76 -19.17
C THR A 152 40.53 -0.70 -17.73
N ARG A 153 40.08 -1.60 -16.84
CA ARG A 153 40.43 -1.64 -15.42
C ARG A 153 41.21 -2.92 -15.08
N ASN A 154 41.79 -2.98 -13.88
CA ASN A 154 42.33 -4.22 -13.33
C ASN A 154 41.17 -5.17 -12.96
N ARG A 155 41.28 -6.48 -13.24
CA ARG A 155 40.10 -7.37 -13.29
C ARG A 155 40.30 -8.69 -12.54
N GLU A 156 39.25 -9.12 -11.86
CA GLU A 156 39.19 -10.40 -11.13
C GLU A 156 38.40 -11.48 -11.90
N PHE A 157 37.62 -11.10 -12.91
CA PHE A 157 36.75 -11.99 -13.70
C PHE A 157 36.63 -11.53 -15.16
N GLY A 158 36.18 -12.44 -16.04
CA GLY A 158 36.18 -12.24 -17.50
C GLY A 158 34.79 -12.14 -18.13
N GLU A 159 34.78 -11.98 -19.46
CA GLU A 159 33.55 -11.84 -20.26
C GLU A 159 32.60 -13.03 -20.10
N LYS A 160 33.13 -14.27 -20.00
CA LYS A 160 32.32 -15.47 -19.81
C LYS A 160 31.51 -15.42 -18.50
N ASP A 161 32.12 -14.91 -17.43
CA ASP A 161 31.45 -14.77 -16.13
C ASP A 161 30.39 -13.65 -16.19
N MET A 162 30.75 -12.51 -16.77
CA MET A 162 29.82 -11.39 -16.97
C MET A 162 28.60 -11.83 -17.80
N ARG A 163 28.80 -12.61 -18.87
CA ARG A 163 27.71 -13.10 -19.71
C ARG A 163 26.79 -14.06 -18.97
N ARG A 164 27.31 -14.83 -18.01
CA ARG A 164 26.51 -15.70 -17.13
C ARG A 164 25.64 -14.90 -16.16
N TRP A 165 26.12 -13.75 -15.69
CA TRP A 165 25.38 -12.88 -14.77
C TRP A 165 24.50 -11.85 -15.47
N TRP A 166 24.71 -11.62 -16.76
CA TRP A 166 24.02 -10.59 -17.51
C TRP A 166 22.51 -10.82 -17.53
N ARG A 167 21.77 -9.78 -17.15
CA ARG A 167 20.34 -9.67 -17.32
C ARG A 167 20.08 -8.40 -18.12
N GLU A 168 19.36 -8.55 -19.22
CA GLU A 168 18.90 -7.42 -20.02
C GLU A 168 17.91 -6.62 -19.18
N LYS A 169 18.17 -5.31 -19.00
CA LYS A 169 17.25 -4.36 -18.36
C LYS A 169 16.78 -4.82 -16.98
N ASP A 170 17.73 -5.11 -16.09
CA ASP A 170 17.49 -5.57 -14.72
C ASP A 170 17.06 -4.42 -13.79
N PHE A 171 15.97 -3.74 -14.15
CA PHE A 171 15.43 -2.63 -13.37
C PHE A 171 14.91 -3.09 -12.02
N SER A 172 15.18 -2.32 -10.96
CA SER A 172 14.67 -2.58 -9.63
C SER A 172 13.20 -2.20 -9.51
N SER A 173 12.35 -3.16 -9.10
CA SER A 173 10.92 -2.92 -8.87
C SER A 173 10.64 -1.97 -7.70
N VAL A 174 11.61 -1.77 -6.82
CA VAL A 174 11.52 -0.94 -5.60
C VAL A 174 11.98 0.50 -5.88
N LEU A 175 12.78 0.71 -6.91
CA LEU A 175 13.32 2.02 -7.27
C LEU A 175 12.50 2.65 -8.38
N ARG A 176 12.57 3.98 -8.45
CA ARG A 176 12.16 4.74 -9.63
C ARG A 176 13.42 5.06 -10.41
N GLU A 177 13.83 4.13 -11.27
CA GLU A 177 15.09 4.24 -12.00
C GLU A 177 14.99 5.14 -13.22
N GLN A 178 15.92 6.07 -13.35
CA GLN A 178 16.14 6.84 -14.58
C GLN A 178 17.33 6.25 -15.35
N ALA A 179 17.18 6.13 -16.67
CA ALA A 179 18.23 5.55 -17.50
C ALA A 179 19.36 6.56 -17.74
N ILE A 180 20.60 6.12 -17.53
CA ILE A 180 21.81 6.76 -18.01
C ILE A 180 22.27 5.98 -19.24
N THR A 181 22.18 6.60 -20.42
CA THR A 181 22.52 5.94 -21.69
C THR A 181 24.00 6.11 -22.03
N CYS A 182 24.47 5.34 -23.01
CA CYS A 182 25.85 5.42 -23.49
C CYS A 182 26.21 6.74 -24.22
N GLU A 183 25.21 7.52 -24.62
CA GLU A 183 25.40 8.80 -25.32
C GLU A 183 25.72 9.96 -24.36
N MET A 184 25.44 9.78 -23.06
CA MET A 184 25.69 10.80 -22.05
C MET A 184 27.18 10.87 -21.69
N ASP A 185 27.74 12.07 -21.70
CA ASP A 185 29.08 12.33 -21.18
C ASP A 185 29.09 12.40 -19.64
N THR A 186 30.30 12.43 -19.06
CA THR A 186 30.46 12.37 -17.60
C THR A 186 29.87 13.59 -16.89
N ASP A 187 30.01 14.79 -17.45
CA ASP A 187 29.53 16.02 -16.83
C ASP A 187 27.99 16.04 -16.86
N SER A 188 27.39 15.66 -17.98
CA SER A 188 25.94 15.48 -18.12
C SER A 188 25.37 14.45 -17.14
N ILE A 189 26.08 13.34 -16.91
CA ILE A 189 25.69 12.33 -15.91
C ILE A 189 25.73 12.92 -14.50
N VAL A 190 26.80 13.63 -14.14
CA VAL A 190 26.95 14.24 -12.81
C VAL A 190 25.87 15.29 -12.57
N GLU A 191 25.60 16.16 -13.54
CA GLU A 191 24.53 17.16 -13.45
C GLU A 191 23.16 16.52 -13.27
N LYS A 192 22.88 15.44 -14.02
CA LYS A 192 21.65 14.68 -13.91
C LYS A 192 21.46 14.12 -12.49
N ILE A 193 22.45 13.36 -12.00
CA ILE A 193 22.40 12.74 -10.66
C ILE A 193 22.24 13.84 -9.60
N TYR A 194 22.94 14.96 -9.73
CA TYR A 194 22.85 16.08 -8.79
C TYR A 194 21.46 16.75 -8.82
N SER A 195 20.85 16.89 -10.00
CA SER A 195 19.49 17.40 -10.16
C SER A 195 18.48 16.45 -9.52
N ASP A 196 18.58 15.15 -9.79
CA ASP A 196 17.67 14.13 -9.27
C ASP A 196 17.75 14.04 -7.73
N LEU A 197 18.96 14.07 -7.15
CA LEU A 197 19.16 14.13 -5.69
C LEU A 197 18.53 15.37 -5.04
N ASN A 198 18.60 16.53 -5.70
CA ASN A 198 18.02 17.77 -5.17
C ASN A 198 16.49 17.80 -5.31
N ALA A 199 15.94 17.19 -6.36
CA ALA A 199 14.51 17.02 -6.53
C ALA A 199 13.92 16.15 -5.41
N ASP A 200 14.56 15.01 -5.13
CA ASP A 200 14.18 14.12 -4.02
C ASP A 200 14.25 14.83 -2.66
N ARG A 201 15.33 15.58 -2.41
CA ARG A 201 15.51 16.29 -1.14
C ARG A 201 14.46 17.38 -0.91
N LYS A 202 14.02 18.06 -1.97
CA LYS A 202 12.91 19.02 -1.91
C LYS A 202 11.56 18.33 -1.67
N ALA A 203 11.31 17.20 -2.32
CA ALA A 203 10.09 16.41 -2.13
C ALA A 203 9.97 15.92 -0.67
N ILE A 204 11.05 15.38 -0.11
CA ILE A 204 11.09 14.91 1.29
C ILE A 204 10.87 16.08 2.28
N ALA A 205 11.48 17.25 2.02
CA ALA A 205 11.29 18.42 2.87
C ALA A 205 9.87 18.97 2.83
N PHE A 206 9.17 18.89 1.68
CA PHE A 206 7.77 19.30 1.55
C PHE A 206 6.80 18.35 2.24
N MET A 207 7.13 17.06 2.32
CA MET A 207 6.32 16.04 3.01
C MET A 207 6.52 16.00 4.53
N SER A 208 7.47 16.77 5.06
CA SER A 208 7.83 16.79 6.49
C SER A 208 7.33 18.03 7.25
N ILE A 209 6.49 18.86 6.61
CA ILE A 209 5.89 20.09 7.16
C ILE A 209 4.38 19.90 7.17
#